data_AF-A0A1V2RAS7-F1
#
_entry.id   AF-A0A1V2RAS7-F1
#
_cell.length_a   1.000
_cell.length_b   1.000
_cell.length_c   1.000
_cell.angle_alpha   90.00
_cell.angle_beta   90.00
_cell.angle_gamma   90.00
#
_symmetry.space_group_name_H-M   'P 1'
#
loop_
_entity.id
_entity.type
_entity.pdbx_description
1 polymer ?
#
loop_
_entity_poly.entity_id
_entity_poly.type
_entity_poly.pdbx_seq_one_letter_code
_entity_poly.pdbx_strand_id
1 'polypeptide(L)'
;MTAVQAALGDRDNPTPTTPDTIPTGCHWWTDPDGALCLMPGCMARVQDPDAECTCDKLGARLERVQQQLRDLREQQHYADTWWHALRAAVDAHPDAATLIADTRRKAGR
;
A
#
# COMPACT_ATOMS: atom_id res chain seq x y z
N MET A 1 -30.98 2.02 14.18
CA MET A 1 -29.85 2.86 13.73
C MET A 1 -28.78 1.93 13.23
N THR A 2 -28.72 1.73 11.92
CA THR A 2 -27.81 0.80 11.25
C THR A 2 -26.41 1.41 11.29
N ALA A 3 -25.48 0.76 12.01
CA ALA A 3 -24.09 1.15 11.99
C ALA A 3 -23.56 0.95 10.56
N VAL A 4 -23.19 2.05 9.91
CA VAL A 4 -22.47 2.01 8.64
C VAL A 4 -21.09 1.46 8.98
N GLN A 5 -20.87 0.16 8.74
CA GLN A 5 -19.53 -0.41 8.78
C GLN A 5 -18.71 0.30 7.70
N ALA A 6 -17.78 1.14 8.11
CA ALA A 6 -16.84 1.75 7.18
C ALA A 6 -16.11 0.63 6.44
N ALA A 7 -16.12 0.69 5.11
CA ALA A 7 -15.36 -0.22 4.28
C ALA A 7 -13.87 0.02 4.54
N LEU A 8 -13.21 -0.88 5.26
CA LEU A 8 -11.82 -0.74 5.73
C LEU A 8 -10.76 -0.89 4.62
N GLY A 9 -11.18 -0.84 3.35
CA GLY A 9 -10.37 -1.30 2.22
C GLY A 9 -10.10 -2.80 2.30
N ASP A 10 -9.30 -3.30 1.37
CA ASP A 10 -8.79 -4.66 1.40
C ASP A 10 -7.29 -4.67 1.74
N ARG A 11 -6.71 -5.88 1.77
CA ARG A 11 -5.29 -6.09 2.10
C ARG A 11 -4.35 -5.31 1.18
N ASP A 12 -4.70 -5.19 -0.09
CA ASP A 12 -3.85 -4.64 -1.14
C ASP A 12 -4.15 -3.15 -1.36
N ASN A 13 -5.27 -2.63 -0.84
CA ASN A 13 -5.60 -1.20 -0.84
C ASN A 13 -6.35 -0.76 0.43
N PRO A 14 -5.66 -0.59 1.57
CA PRO A 14 -6.30 -0.24 2.84
C PRO A 14 -6.81 1.21 2.82
N THR A 15 -8.05 1.40 3.27
CA THR A 15 -8.62 2.76 3.37
C THR A 15 -8.09 3.45 4.63
N PRO A 16 -7.56 4.68 4.55
CA PRO A 16 -7.13 5.43 5.72
C PRO A 16 -8.27 5.54 6.73
N THR A 17 -8.02 5.14 7.98
CA THR A 17 -9.03 5.23 9.03
C THR A 17 -8.95 6.57 9.76
N THR A 18 -10.06 7.30 9.80
CA THR A 18 -10.26 8.45 10.69
C THR A 18 -10.95 7.98 11.97
N PRO A 19 -11.05 8.80 13.03
CA PRO A 19 -11.81 8.46 14.24
C PRO A 19 -13.23 7.94 13.98
N ASP A 20 -13.86 8.37 12.88
CA ASP A 20 -15.24 8.00 12.51
C ASP A 20 -15.35 6.69 11.71
N THR A 21 -14.23 6.13 11.23
CA THR A 21 -14.23 4.99 10.29
C THR A 21 -13.51 3.74 10.80
N ILE A 22 -13.15 3.70 12.08
CA ILE A 22 -12.53 2.51 12.70
C ILE A 22 -13.64 1.50 13.06
N PRO A 23 -13.40 0.18 12.92
CA PRO A 23 -14.34 -0.81 13.44
C PRO A 23 -14.59 -0.60 14.94
N THR A 24 -15.84 -0.81 15.36
CA THR A 24 -16.26 -0.82 16.76
C THR A 24 -15.38 -1.79 17.53
N GLY A 25 -14.38 -1.29 18.27
CA GLY A 25 -13.39 -2.15 18.92
C GLY A 25 -11.97 -1.60 19.00
N CYS A 26 -11.60 -0.62 18.16
CA CYS A 26 -10.27 -0.02 18.15
C CYS A 26 -10.38 1.51 18.23
N HIS A 27 -9.49 2.16 18.97
CA HIS A 27 -9.48 3.61 19.11
C HIS A 27 -8.09 4.21 18.92
N TRP A 28 -8.05 5.36 18.25
CA TRP A 28 -6.89 6.24 18.25
C TRP A 28 -6.84 7.01 19.57
N TRP A 29 -5.66 7.10 20.15
CA TRP A 29 -5.38 8.00 21.27
C TRP A 29 -4.44 9.10 20.75
N THR A 30 -4.68 10.34 21.18
CA THR A 30 -3.78 11.47 20.88
C THR A 30 -2.95 11.72 22.14
N ASP A 31 -1.64 11.61 22.01
CA ASP A 31 -0.69 11.91 23.07
C ASP A 31 -0.71 13.42 23.38
N PRO A 32 -0.45 13.87 24.61
CA PRO A 32 -0.27 15.27 24.98
C PRO A 32 0.60 16.13 24.02
N ASP A 33 1.54 15.52 23.30
CA ASP A 33 2.38 16.19 22.31
C ASP A 33 1.75 16.34 20.91
N GLY A 34 0.54 15.81 20.71
CA GLY A 34 -0.23 15.85 19.46
C GLY A 34 -0.02 14.63 18.56
N ALA A 35 0.78 13.65 18.95
CA ALA A 35 0.97 12.43 18.16
C ALA A 35 -0.27 11.51 18.22
N LEU A 36 -0.68 10.99 17.06
CA LEU A 36 -1.74 9.99 16.94
C LEU A 36 -1.16 8.58 17.14
N CYS A 37 -1.48 7.98 18.28
CA CYS A 37 -1.04 6.67 18.70
C CYS A 37 -2.19 5.66 18.65
N LEU A 38 -2.02 4.55 17.93
CA LEU A 38 -2.93 3.43 18.05
C LEU A 38 -2.60 2.69 19.35
N MET A 39 -3.45 2.79 20.36
CA MET A 39 -3.25 1.99 21.58
C MET A 39 -3.39 0.51 21.22
N PRO A 40 -2.37 -0.34 21.45
CA PRO A 40 -2.44 -1.77 21.21
C PRO A 40 -3.24 -2.42 22.35
N GLY A 41 -4.52 -2.09 22.42
CA GLY A 41 -5.47 -2.68 23.35
C GLY A 41 -6.76 -2.89 22.58
N CYS A 42 -7.02 -4.12 22.17
CA CYS A 42 -8.33 -4.47 21.64
C CYS A 42 -9.37 -4.11 22.69
N MET A 43 -10.40 -3.34 22.33
CA MET A 43 -11.47 -3.02 23.28
C MET A 43 -12.17 -4.28 23.79
N ALA A 44 -12.12 -5.40 23.04
CA ALA A 44 -12.55 -6.70 23.54
C ALA A 44 -11.83 -7.07 24.84
N ARG A 45 -10.50 -6.81 24.94
CA ARG A 45 -9.70 -7.07 26.14
C ARG A 45 -9.86 -6.07 27.27
N VAL A 46 -10.42 -4.90 26.98
CA VAL A 46 -10.78 -3.92 28.02
C VAL A 46 -12.03 -4.37 28.78
N GLN A 47 -12.95 -5.05 28.10
CA GLN A 47 -14.19 -5.56 28.70
C GLN A 47 -14.08 -7.02 29.18
N ASP A 48 -13.27 -7.82 28.51
CA ASP A 48 -12.99 -9.22 28.84
C ASP A 48 -11.51 -9.55 28.60
N PRO A 49 -10.68 -9.66 29.66
CA PRO A 49 -9.25 -9.88 29.51
C PRO A 49 -8.88 -11.18 28.77
N ASP A 50 -9.79 -12.16 28.72
CA ASP A 50 -9.59 -13.45 28.05
C ASP A 50 -10.04 -13.43 26.57
N ALA A 51 -10.67 -12.35 26.10
CA ALA A 51 -11.11 -12.23 24.72
C ALA A 51 -9.95 -12.27 23.71
N GLU A 52 -10.20 -12.93 22.58
CA GLU A 52 -9.26 -12.97 21.46
C GLU A 52 -9.19 -11.59 20.78
N CYS A 53 -7.97 -11.05 20.66
CA CYS A 53 -7.70 -9.78 19.99
C CYS A 53 -7.44 -10.04 18.50
N THR A 54 -8.35 -9.61 17.65
CA THR A 54 -8.23 -9.71 16.19
C THR A 54 -7.55 -8.48 15.55
N CYS A 55 -7.11 -7.51 16.35
CA CYS A 55 -6.42 -6.32 15.86
C CYS A 55 -5.06 -6.69 15.26
N ASP A 56 -4.79 -6.17 14.06
CA ASP A 56 -3.52 -6.36 13.40
C ASP A 56 -2.39 -5.73 14.21
N LYS A 57 -1.34 -6.50 14.54
CA LYS A 57 -0.22 -6.01 15.35
C LYS A 57 0.66 -5.09 14.50
N LEU A 58 1.16 -4.00 15.09
CA LEU A 58 2.07 -3.07 14.40
C LEU A 58 3.27 -3.79 13.76
N GLY A 59 3.83 -4.81 14.42
CA GLY A 59 4.90 -5.65 13.86
C GLY A 59 4.47 -6.41 12.59
N ALA A 60 3.32 -7.07 12.61
CA ALA A 60 2.79 -7.78 11.45
C ALA A 60 2.42 -6.84 10.29
N ARG A 61 1.97 -5.62 10.60
CA ARG A 61 1.77 -4.57 9.59
C ARG A 61 3.10 -4.09 9.00
N LEU A 62 4.11 -3.87 9.83
CA LEU A 62 5.45 -3.46 9.39
C LEU A 62 6.07 -4.54 8.48
N GLU A 63 6.01 -5.80 8.87
CA GLU A 63 6.54 -6.93 8.08
C GLU A 63 5.88 -7.01 6.69
N ARG A 64 4.55 -6.87 6.62
CA ARG A 64 3.82 -6.87 5.35
C ARG A 64 4.22 -5.69 4.46
N VAL A 65 4.28 -4.48 5.02
CA VAL A 65 4.68 -3.28 4.26
C VAL A 65 6.13 -3.41 3.77
N GLN A 66 7.03 -3.95 4.58
CA GLN A 66 8.41 -4.20 4.17
C GLN A 66 8.51 -5.25 3.06
N GLN A 67 7.67 -6.29 3.09
CA GLN A 67 7.59 -7.27 2.00
C GLN A 67 7.08 -6.61 0.72
N GLN A 68 5.97 -5.86 0.77
CA GLN A 68 5.44 -5.13 -0.39
C GLN A 68 6.49 -4.19 -1.00
N LEU A 69 7.26 -3.50 -0.16
CA LEU A 69 8.33 -2.63 -0.62
C LEU A 69 9.46 -3.40 -1.33
N ARG A 70 9.81 -4.60 -0.86
CA ARG A 70 10.79 -5.46 -1.54
C ARG A 70 10.26 -5.90 -2.90
N ASP A 71 9.03 -6.39 -2.96
CA ASP A 71 8.41 -6.87 -4.19
C ASP A 71 8.32 -5.76 -5.25
N LEU A 72 7.90 -4.56 -4.85
CA LEU A 72 7.83 -3.40 -5.75
C LEU A 72 9.21 -2.98 -6.26
N ARG A 73 10.25 -3.04 -5.42
CA ARG A 73 11.63 -2.73 -5.83
C ARG A 73 12.16 -3.77 -6.82
N GLU A 74 11.88 -5.05 -6.60
CA GLU A 74 12.26 -6.11 -7.53
C GLU A 74 11.57 -5.96 -8.88
N GLN A 75 10.26 -5.66 -8.88
CA GLN A 75 9.50 -5.39 -10.11
C GLN A 75 10.03 -4.17 -10.85
N GLN A 76 10.32 -3.07 -10.14
CA GLN A 76 10.90 -1.88 -10.72
C GLN A 76 12.27 -2.18 -11.34
N HIS A 77 13.14 -2.89 -10.61
CA HIS A 77 14.48 -3.24 -11.10
C HIS A 77 14.42 -4.09 -12.39
N TYR A 78 13.50 -5.06 -12.43
CA TYR A 78 13.26 -5.87 -13.62
C TYR A 78 12.77 -5.00 -14.79
N ALA A 79 11.78 -4.14 -14.56
CA ALA A 79 11.24 -3.26 -15.59
C ALA A 79 12.30 -2.29 -16.15
N ASP A 80 13.12 -1.70 -15.28
CA ASP A 80 14.21 -0.81 -15.67
C ASP A 80 15.26 -1.54 -16.51
N THR A 81 15.68 -2.73 -16.07
CA THR A 81 16.66 -3.55 -16.79
C THR A 81 16.15 -3.91 -18.18
N TRP A 82 14.90 -4.39 -18.25
CA TRP A 82 14.27 -4.75 -19.51
C TRP A 82 14.11 -3.54 -20.45
N TRP A 83 13.66 -2.41 -19.91
CA TRP A 83 13.46 -1.19 -20.69
C TRP A 83 14.78 -0.64 -21.26
N HIS A 84 15.85 -0.64 -20.47
CA HIS A 84 17.17 -0.23 -20.93
C HIS A 84 17.70 -1.15 -22.05
N ALA A 85 17.54 -2.47 -21.90
CA ALA A 85 17.95 -3.42 -22.93
C ALA A 85 17.13 -3.24 -24.23
N LEU A 86 15.81 -3.09 -24.12
CA LEU A 86 14.94 -2.84 -25.27
C LEU A 86 15.33 -1.54 -25.98
N ARG A 87 15.52 -0.45 -25.23
CA ARG A 87 15.92 0.84 -25.79
C ARG A 87 17.25 0.73 -26.53
N ALA A 88 18.25 0.08 -25.93
CA ALA A 88 19.54 -0.13 -26.58
C ALA A 88 19.40 -0.93 -27.89
N ALA A 89 18.54 -1.96 -27.91
CA ALA A 89 18.27 -2.74 -29.11
C ALA A 89 17.58 -1.93 -30.21
N VAL A 90 16.60 -1.08 -29.85
CA VAL A 90 15.93 -0.18 -30.80
C VAL A 90 16.90 0.86 -31.34
N ASP A 91 17.70 1.49 -30.47
CA ASP A 91 18.65 2.54 -30.87
C ASP A 91 19.74 1.98 -31.80
N ALA A 92 20.11 0.70 -31.67
CA ALA A 92 21.05 0.02 -32.55
C ALA A 92 20.44 -0.46 -33.88
N HIS A 93 19.11 -0.40 -34.05
CA HIS A 93 18.43 -0.88 -35.25
C HIS A 93 18.58 0.13 -36.40
N PRO A 94 18.83 -0.31 -37.66
CA PRO A 94 18.95 0.60 -38.81
C PRO A 94 17.76 1.54 -38.99
N ASP A 95 16.55 1.06 -38.70
CA ASP A 95 15.30 1.82 -38.81
C ASP A 95 14.85 2.50 -37.50
N ALA A 96 15.75 2.70 -36.53
CA ALA A 96 15.43 3.25 -35.21
C ALA A 96 14.56 4.52 -35.28
N ALA A 97 14.93 5.46 -36.16
CA ALA A 97 14.21 6.72 -36.33
C ALA A 97 12.75 6.53 -36.74
N THR A 98 12.49 5.59 -37.67
CA THR A 98 11.14 5.26 -38.14
C THR A 98 10.33 4.60 -37.03
N LEU A 99 10.91 3.65 -36.30
CA LEU A 99 10.27 2.96 -35.19
C LEU A 99 9.89 3.92 -34.06
N ILE A 100 10.79 4.85 -33.71
CA ILE A 100 10.55 5.86 -32.68
C ILE A 100 9.46 6.84 -33.12
N ALA A 101 9.49 7.32 -34.37
CA ALA A 101 8.48 8.22 -34.91
C ALA A 101 7.09 7.57 -34.93
N ASP A 102 6.99 6.31 -35.34
CA ASP A 102 5.74 5.56 -35.32
C ASP A 102 5.20 5.37 -33.90
N THR A 103 6.08 5.05 -32.97
CA THR A 103 5.74 4.90 -31.54
C THR A 103 5.21 6.22 -30.96
N ARG A 104 5.83 7.36 -31.28
CA ARG A 104 5.36 8.69 -30.83
C ARG A 104 3.94 8.99 -31.34
N ARG A 105 3.69 8.75 -32.63
CA ARG A 105 2.35 8.90 -33.22
C ARG A 105 1.31 8.03 -32.49
N LYS A 106 1.62 6.75 -32.24
CA LYS A 106 0.72 5.83 -31.52
C LYS A 106 0.48 6.25 -30.06
N ALA A 107 1.47 6.85 -29.42
CA ALA A 107 1.38 7.38 -28.06
C ALA A 107 0.68 8.74 -27.98
N GLY A 108 0.24 9.32 -29.10
CA GLY A 108 -0.39 10.65 -29.15
C GLY A 108 0.55 11.80 -28.84
N ARG A 109 1.85 11.67 -29.18
CA ARG A 109 2.87 12.73 -29.03
C ARG A 109 3.41 13.22 -30.36
#